data_AF-A0A1Z4IFA0-F1
#
_entry.id   AF-A0A1Z4IFA0-F1
#
_cell.length_a   1.000
_cell.length_b   1.000
_cell.length_c   1.000
_cell.angle_alpha   90.00
_cell.angle_beta   90.00
_cell.angle_gamma   90.00
#
_symmetry.space_group_name_H-M   'P 1'
#
loop_
_entity.id
_entity.type
_entity.pdbx_description
1 polymer ?
#
loop_
_entity_poly.entity_id
_entity_poly.type
_entity_poly.pdbx_seq_one_letter_code
_entity_poly.pdbx_strand_id
1 'polypeptide(L)'
;MGKEHNQIPELYDFFEENREFYLVQEYIDGYDLSYEMEQGKPWSEADVIQLLQEILEVLDFVHQNNVIHRDIKPLNLMRRYSDNKIVLIDFGVVKEISALGVNAQGKISSTVPIGTRGYMPNEQFYGHPKLCSDIYAVGMTAIQALTGLPPQELHIDSFTLEVIWREKAQVSKILADILTKMVQRDYKQRYTDAGEVLQDLKKSGLLSLIITTSLKPIKINHKYGYIDRMGRVVIPPQFNYAADFSEELAVVKIGKKFGYIDKTGKLVISPQFDDAWEFSEELALVNIDDKWGYIDKTGKLIISPQFDDAWQFSEELARVEIDDKWGYIDKTGKLVISPQFDEAEDFSQELAWVKIGEQERYIDKTGRFIY
;
A
#
# COMPACT_ATOMS: atom_id res chain seq x y z
N MET A 1 -19.16 13.21 14.72
CA MET A 1 -18.61 12.47 13.55
C MET A 1 -17.60 13.29 12.76
N GLY A 2 -17.97 14.23 11.86
CA GLY A 2 -16.96 14.93 11.04
C GLY A 2 -15.91 15.73 11.82
N LYS A 3 -16.31 16.40 12.91
CA LYS A 3 -15.39 17.08 13.86
C LYS A 3 -14.43 16.12 14.60
N GLU A 4 -14.74 14.83 14.62
CA GLU A 4 -14.04 13.81 15.41
C GLU A 4 -13.26 12.84 14.51
N HIS A 5 -13.45 12.89 13.19
CA HIS A 5 -12.80 12.00 12.23
C HIS A 5 -12.52 12.70 10.89
N ASN A 6 -11.25 12.86 10.53
CA ASN A 6 -10.80 13.63 9.37
C ASN A 6 -11.10 13.04 7.98
N GLN A 7 -11.72 11.86 7.91
CA GLN A 7 -12.19 11.19 6.69
C GLN A 7 -13.73 11.12 6.62
N ILE A 8 -14.41 11.93 7.44
CA ILE A 8 -15.84 12.17 7.38
C ILE A 8 -16.02 13.70 7.29
N PRO A 9 -16.69 14.24 6.27
CA PRO A 9 -16.90 15.68 6.14
C PRO A 9 -17.63 16.26 7.35
N GLU A 10 -17.22 17.46 7.77
CA GLU A 10 -18.00 18.21 8.76
C GLU A 10 -19.32 18.70 8.15
N LEU A 11 -20.44 18.48 8.85
CA LEU A 11 -21.73 19.11 8.51
C LEU A 11 -21.82 20.46 9.20
N TYR A 12 -21.94 21.54 8.41
CA TYR A 12 -22.02 22.89 8.92
C TYR A 12 -23.47 23.34 9.17
N ASP A 13 -24.39 23.03 8.26
CA ASP A 13 -25.78 23.46 8.36
C ASP A 13 -26.73 22.59 7.51
N PHE A 14 -28.03 22.69 7.74
CA PHE A 14 -29.07 22.11 6.90
C PHE A 14 -30.29 23.03 6.83
N PHE A 15 -30.95 23.08 5.68
CA PHE A 15 -32.15 23.90 5.51
C PHE A 15 -33.09 23.33 4.44
N GLU A 16 -34.35 23.75 4.49
CA GLU A 16 -35.36 23.42 3.49
C GLU A 16 -35.80 24.69 2.75
N GLU A 17 -35.77 24.67 1.42
CA GLU A 17 -36.26 25.76 0.59
C GLU A 17 -37.02 25.17 -0.61
N ASN A 18 -38.20 25.71 -0.93
CA ASN A 18 -39.01 25.24 -2.07
C ASN A 18 -39.36 23.73 -2.07
N ARG A 19 -39.51 23.11 -0.89
CA ARG A 19 -39.70 21.65 -0.70
C ARG A 19 -38.50 20.78 -1.09
N GLU A 20 -37.33 21.40 -1.27
CA GLU A 20 -36.06 20.72 -1.46
C GLU A 20 -35.25 20.84 -0.17
N PHE A 21 -34.56 19.76 0.19
CA PHE A 21 -33.73 19.67 1.39
C PHE A 21 -32.26 19.86 1.02
N TYR A 22 -31.58 20.78 1.70
CA TYR A 22 -30.20 21.17 1.43
C TYR A 22 -29.30 20.86 2.64
N LEU A 23 -28.11 20.33 2.36
CA LEU A 23 -27.06 20.08 3.34
C LEU A 23 -25.82 20.91 2.98
N VAL A 24 -25.26 21.61 3.95
CA VAL A 24 -24.01 22.36 3.81
C VAL A 24 -22.92 21.61 4.56
N GLN A 25 -21.96 21.06 3.81
CA GLN A 25 -20.88 20.23 4.35
C GLN A 25 -19.50 20.73 3.90
N GLU A 26 -18.46 20.26 4.58
CA GLU A 26 -17.07 20.46 4.20
C GLU A 26 -16.83 20.04 2.75
N TYR A 27 -16.16 20.91 1.99
CA TYR A 27 -15.75 20.60 0.63
C TYR A 27 -14.50 19.71 0.66
N ILE A 28 -14.61 18.54 0.03
CA ILE A 28 -13.49 17.60 -0.11
C ILE A 28 -12.86 17.79 -1.49
N ASP A 29 -11.68 18.40 -1.52
CA ASP A 29 -10.90 18.57 -2.75
C ASP A 29 -10.29 17.23 -3.20
N GLY A 30 -10.86 16.66 -4.25
CA GLY A 30 -10.60 15.29 -4.66
C GLY A 30 -11.45 14.84 -5.83
N TYR A 31 -11.46 13.54 -6.08
CA TYR A 31 -12.31 12.89 -7.08
C TYR A 31 -12.93 11.62 -6.51
N ASP A 32 -14.08 11.19 -7.01
CA ASP A 32 -14.72 9.97 -6.51
C ASP A 32 -14.04 8.70 -7.06
N LEU A 33 -14.14 7.61 -6.31
CA LEU A 33 -13.43 6.36 -6.59
C LEU A 33 -13.83 5.75 -7.95
N SER A 34 -14.96 6.13 -8.56
CA SER A 34 -15.35 5.59 -9.87
C SER A 34 -14.34 5.92 -10.97
N TYR A 35 -13.58 7.00 -10.84
CA TYR A 35 -12.49 7.33 -11.75
C TYR A 35 -11.29 6.38 -11.66
N GLU A 36 -11.09 5.68 -10.53
CA GLU A 36 -10.05 4.66 -10.38
C GLU A 36 -10.52 3.28 -10.90
N MET A 37 -11.83 3.06 -10.98
CA MET A 37 -12.45 1.77 -11.28
C MET A 37 -12.91 1.70 -12.74
N GLU A 38 -11.96 1.75 -13.68
CA GLU A 38 -12.24 1.63 -15.10
C GLU A 38 -12.87 0.27 -15.45
N GLN A 39 -13.99 0.30 -16.18
CA GLN A 39 -14.69 -0.91 -16.60
C GLN A 39 -13.80 -1.80 -17.48
N GLY A 40 -13.75 -3.09 -17.17
CA GLY A 40 -12.92 -4.08 -17.86
C GLY A 40 -11.44 -4.08 -17.46
N LYS A 41 -11.03 -3.27 -16.47
CA LYS A 41 -9.69 -3.29 -15.88
C LYS A 41 -9.73 -3.76 -14.42
N PRO A 42 -9.56 -5.08 -14.17
CA PRO A 42 -9.41 -5.63 -12.82
C PRO A 42 -8.23 -5.01 -12.07
N TRP A 43 -8.43 -4.72 -10.79
CA TRP A 43 -7.37 -4.35 -9.86
C TRP A 43 -6.62 -5.58 -9.35
N SER A 44 -5.41 -5.38 -8.83
CA SER A 44 -4.69 -6.46 -8.16
C SER A 44 -5.34 -6.80 -6.82
N GLU A 45 -5.15 -8.03 -6.35
CA GLU A 45 -5.60 -8.44 -5.02
C GLU A 45 -5.07 -7.52 -3.91
N ALA A 46 -3.80 -7.09 -4.00
CA ALA A 46 -3.19 -6.19 -3.03
C ALA A 46 -3.88 -4.82 -2.99
N ASP A 47 -4.21 -4.25 -4.15
CA ASP A 47 -4.89 -2.95 -4.24
C ASP A 47 -6.31 -3.03 -3.65
N VAL A 48 -7.00 -4.16 -3.83
CA VAL A 48 -8.34 -4.37 -3.26
C VAL A 48 -8.29 -4.57 -1.75
N ILE A 49 -7.31 -5.30 -1.22
CA ILE A 49 -7.14 -5.42 0.24
C ILE A 49 -6.87 -4.04 0.87
N GLN A 50 -6.07 -3.21 0.20
CA GLN A 50 -5.80 -1.84 0.67
C GLN A 50 -7.06 -0.97 0.62
N LEU A 51 -7.84 -1.04 -0.47
CA LEU A 51 -9.11 -0.34 -0.58
C LEU A 51 -10.08 -0.75 0.55
N LEU A 52 -10.18 -2.07 0.81
CA LEU A 52 -10.99 -2.59 1.91
C LEU A 52 -10.54 -2.01 3.24
N GLN A 53 -9.24 -2.01 3.53
CA GLN A 53 -8.71 -1.45 4.77
C GLN A 53 -9.07 0.04 4.91
N GLU A 54 -8.82 0.85 3.88
CA GLU A 54 -9.10 2.30 3.91
C GLU A 54 -10.57 2.62 4.16
N ILE A 55 -11.49 1.89 3.52
CA ILE A 55 -12.93 2.11 3.71
C ILE A 55 -13.37 1.61 5.08
N LEU A 56 -12.96 0.39 5.45
CA LEU A 56 -13.41 -0.26 6.67
C LEU A 56 -12.89 0.41 7.94
N GLU A 57 -11.70 1.02 7.93
CA GLU A 57 -11.18 1.78 9.08
C GLU A 57 -12.05 2.99 9.40
N VAL A 58 -12.47 3.75 8.37
CA VAL A 58 -13.39 4.88 8.55
C VAL A 58 -14.78 4.37 8.95
N LEU A 59 -15.24 3.30 8.32
CA LEU A 59 -16.56 2.74 8.58
C LEU A 59 -16.67 2.09 9.98
N ASP A 60 -15.59 1.55 10.52
CA ASP A 60 -15.54 1.04 11.89
C ASP A 60 -15.81 2.15 12.90
N PHE A 61 -15.20 3.33 12.71
CA PHE A 61 -15.54 4.51 13.53
C PHE A 61 -17.02 4.89 13.42
N VAL A 62 -17.60 4.86 12.21
CA VAL A 62 -19.03 5.13 11.98
C VAL A 62 -19.91 4.11 12.72
N HIS A 63 -19.57 2.82 12.61
CA HIS A 63 -20.31 1.72 13.22
C HIS A 63 -20.20 1.69 14.75
N GLN A 64 -19.04 2.05 15.31
CA GLN A 64 -18.86 2.20 16.77
C GLN A 64 -19.74 3.32 17.35
N ASN A 65 -20.09 4.32 16.53
CA ASN A 65 -21.08 5.35 16.88
C ASN A 65 -22.53 4.94 16.55
N ASN A 66 -22.75 3.67 16.18
CA ASN A 66 -24.04 3.07 15.85
C ASN A 66 -24.77 3.78 14.69
N VAL A 67 -24.00 4.36 13.76
CA VAL A 67 -24.49 5.02 12.55
C VAL A 67 -24.35 4.06 11.36
N ILE A 68 -25.29 4.15 10.41
CA ILE A 68 -25.26 3.43 9.14
C ILE A 68 -25.15 4.46 8.03
N HIS A 69 -24.18 4.32 7.13
CA HIS A 69 -23.92 5.18 5.99
C HIS A 69 -25.01 5.07 4.91
N ARG A 70 -25.43 3.85 4.58
CA ARG A 70 -26.54 3.47 3.68
C ARG A 70 -26.36 3.77 2.19
N ASP A 71 -25.31 4.46 1.76
CA ASP A 71 -25.09 4.71 0.32
C ASP A 71 -23.62 4.51 -0.10
N ILE A 72 -22.92 3.54 0.51
CA ILE A 72 -21.55 3.22 0.11
C ILE A 72 -21.53 2.67 -1.32
N LYS A 73 -20.72 3.30 -2.17
CA LYS A 73 -20.46 2.94 -3.57
C LYS A 73 -19.31 3.83 -4.07
N PRO A 74 -18.68 3.53 -5.22
CA PRO A 74 -17.54 4.30 -5.71
C PRO A 74 -17.77 5.83 -5.76
N LEU A 75 -18.97 6.26 -6.17
CA LEU A 75 -19.35 7.68 -6.24
C LEU A 75 -19.39 8.42 -4.89
N ASN A 76 -19.55 7.71 -3.78
CA ASN A 76 -19.63 8.29 -2.43
C ASN A 76 -18.34 8.05 -1.62
N LEU A 77 -17.26 7.63 -2.30
CA LEU A 77 -15.94 7.42 -1.74
C LEU A 77 -15.00 8.42 -2.43
N MET A 78 -14.69 9.53 -1.76
CA MET A 78 -13.83 10.56 -2.32
C MET A 78 -12.37 10.29 -2.02
N ARG A 79 -11.53 10.27 -3.06
CA ARG A 79 -10.08 10.30 -2.92
C ARG A 79 -9.63 11.75 -2.78
N ARG A 80 -9.18 12.13 -1.59
CA ARG A 80 -8.73 13.50 -1.29
C ARG A 80 -7.31 13.75 -1.82
N TYR A 81 -7.10 14.84 -2.56
CA TYR A 81 -5.78 15.12 -3.18
C TYR A 81 -4.66 15.38 -2.17
N SER A 82 -4.97 15.99 -1.02
CA SER A 82 -3.95 16.44 -0.06
C SER A 82 -3.16 15.30 0.60
N ASP A 83 -3.79 14.13 0.77
CA ASP A 83 -3.21 12.99 1.50
C ASP A 83 -3.57 11.62 0.88
N ASN A 84 -4.27 11.61 -0.24
CA ASN A 84 -4.72 10.42 -0.98
C ASN A 84 -5.58 9.44 -0.15
N LYS A 85 -6.22 9.91 0.91
CA LYS A 85 -7.12 9.10 1.73
C LYS A 85 -8.53 9.04 1.14
N ILE A 86 -9.21 7.93 1.38
CA ILE A 86 -10.66 7.82 1.14
C ILE A 86 -11.40 8.61 2.22
N VAL A 87 -12.35 9.44 1.78
CA VAL A 87 -13.28 10.18 2.62
C VAL A 87 -14.70 9.67 2.29
N LEU A 88 -15.45 9.26 3.32
CA LEU A 88 -16.84 8.83 3.16
C LEU A 88 -17.74 10.06 3.04
N ILE A 89 -18.40 10.23 1.90
CA ILE A 89 -19.30 11.36 1.65
C ILE A 89 -20.75 10.88 1.46
N ASP A 90 -21.70 11.81 1.54
CA ASP A 90 -23.10 11.56 1.19
C ASP A 90 -23.72 10.38 1.95
N PHE A 91 -23.78 10.52 3.28
CA PHE A 91 -24.55 9.63 4.14
C PHE A 91 -26.02 9.70 3.70
N GLY A 92 -26.62 8.54 3.42
CA GLY A 92 -27.92 8.42 2.74
C GLY A 92 -29.16 8.87 3.54
N VAL A 93 -29.01 9.77 4.51
CA VAL A 93 -30.06 10.26 5.43
C VAL A 93 -31.23 10.91 4.66
N VAL A 94 -30.92 11.69 3.61
CA VAL A 94 -31.95 12.42 2.83
C VAL A 94 -32.84 11.47 2.02
N LYS A 95 -32.31 10.31 1.58
CA LYS A 95 -33.06 9.36 0.74
C LYS A 95 -34.19 8.64 1.48
N GLU A 96 -34.12 8.57 2.81
CA GLU A 96 -35.18 8.00 3.66
C GLU A 96 -36.40 8.93 3.73
N ILE A 97 -36.17 10.23 3.86
CA ILE A 97 -37.23 11.25 3.90
C ILE A 97 -38.01 11.27 2.58
N SER A 98 -37.30 11.18 1.45
CA SER A 98 -37.93 11.12 0.12
C SER A 98 -38.66 9.81 -0.15
N ALA A 99 -38.21 8.68 0.44
CA ALA A 99 -38.88 7.38 0.30
C ALA A 99 -40.22 7.28 1.07
N LEU A 100 -40.44 8.18 2.04
CA LEU A 100 -41.65 8.26 2.86
C LEU A 100 -42.77 9.11 2.24
N GLY A 101 -42.69 9.44 0.94
CA GLY A 101 -43.60 10.31 0.19
C GLY A 101 -45.01 10.46 0.77
N VAL A 102 -45.24 11.56 1.48
CA VAL A 102 -46.56 11.89 2.04
C VAL A 102 -47.39 12.50 0.93
N ASN A 103 -48.46 11.81 0.50
CA ASN A 103 -49.37 12.39 -0.47
C ASN A 103 -50.19 13.54 0.16
N ALA A 104 -50.85 14.36 -0.66
CA ALA A 104 -51.63 15.54 -0.21
C ALA A 104 -52.78 15.24 0.79
N GLN A 105 -53.00 13.98 1.15
CA GLN A 105 -54.02 13.51 2.09
C GLN A 105 -53.41 12.93 3.39
N GLY A 106 -52.09 13.09 3.60
CA GLY A 106 -51.40 12.63 4.81
C GLY A 106 -51.16 11.12 4.86
N LYS A 107 -51.29 10.42 3.72
CA LYS A 107 -51.05 8.97 3.61
C LYS A 107 -49.62 8.73 3.11
N ILE A 108 -48.87 7.93 3.85
CA ILE A 108 -47.50 7.51 3.47
C ILE A 108 -47.61 6.61 2.24
N SER A 109 -47.04 7.04 1.12
CA SER A 109 -46.90 6.24 -0.09
C SER A 109 -45.47 5.77 -0.21
N SER A 110 -45.23 4.46 -0.11
CA SER A 110 -43.92 3.86 -0.33
C SER A 110 -43.50 4.04 -1.79
N THR A 111 -42.60 4.99 -2.05
CA THR A 111 -41.93 5.10 -3.35
C THR A 111 -40.71 4.17 -3.38
N VAL A 112 -40.45 3.52 -4.51
CA VAL A 112 -39.30 2.60 -4.67
C VAL A 112 -38.01 3.34 -4.28
N PRO A 113 -37.21 2.85 -3.32
CA PRO A 113 -35.99 3.52 -2.90
C PRO A 113 -35.03 3.73 -4.08
N ILE A 114 -34.59 4.99 -4.28
CA ILE A 114 -33.65 5.38 -5.33
C ILE A 114 -32.22 5.06 -4.85
N GLY A 115 -31.91 3.76 -4.78
CA GLY A 115 -30.55 3.25 -4.58
C GLY A 115 -29.82 3.05 -5.91
N THR A 116 -28.50 3.24 -5.93
CA THR A 116 -27.69 2.81 -7.08
C THR A 116 -27.74 1.27 -7.15
N ARG A 117 -28.31 0.72 -8.22
CA ARG A 117 -28.62 -0.71 -8.36
C ARG A 117 -27.37 -1.57 -8.11
N GLY A 118 -27.48 -2.57 -7.24
CA GLY A 118 -26.43 -3.59 -7.02
C GLY A 118 -25.49 -3.38 -5.82
N TYR A 119 -25.44 -2.19 -5.21
CA TYR A 119 -24.74 -1.98 -3.91
C TYR A 119 -25.70 -2.03 -2.71
N MET A 120 -27.00 -1.94 -2.95
CA MET A 120 -28.03 -1.94 -1.90
C MET A 120 -28.48 -3.38 -1.59
N PRO A 121 -28.32 -3.86 -0.34
CA PRO A 121 -28.81 -5.17 0.06
C PRO A 121 -30.32 -5.16 0.36
N ASN A 122 -30.92 -6.35 0.41
CA ASN A 122 -32.38 -6.52 0.53
C ASN A 122 -32.97 -5.88 1.80
N GLU A 123 -32.36 -6.07 2.96
CA GLU A 123 -32.88 -5.50 4.21
C GLU A 123 -32.93 -3.97 4.17
N GLN A 124 -31.96 -3.36 3.49
CA GLN A 124 -31.96 -1.91 3.27
C GLN A 124 -33.01 -1.50 2.24
N PHE A 125 -33.17 -2.26 1.14
CA PHE A 125 -34.22 -2.03 0.16
C PHE A 125 -35.63 -2.07 0.79
N TYR A 126 -35.84 -2.93 1.78
CA TYR A 126 -37.09 -3.00 2.54
C TYR A 126 -37.19 -2.01 3.72
N GLY A 127 -36.25 -1.06 3.84
CA GLY A 127 -36.30 0.00 4.87
C GLY A 127 -35.82 -0.44 6.26
N HIS A 128 -35.07 -1.53 6.36
CA HIS A 128 -34.49 -2.05 7.60
C HIS A 128 -32.96 -2.15 7.51
N PRO A 129 -32.25 -1.04 7.23
CA PRO A 129 -30.80 -1.05 7.14
C PRO A 129 -30.17 -1.46 8.48
N LYS A 130 -28.99 -2.08 8.37
CA LYS A 130 -28.16 -2.54 9.48
C LYS A 130 -26.72 -2.07 9.24
N LEU A 131 -25.86 -2.13 10.25
CA LEU A 131 -24.42 -1.91 10.06
C LEU A 131 -23.86 -2.86 8.98
N CYS A 132 -24.27 -4.12 9.00
CA CYS A 132 -23.90 -5.09 7.97
C CYS A 132 -24.43 -4.76 6.55
N SER A 133 -25.40 -3.84 6.40
CA SER A 133 -25.83 -3.34 5.09
C SER A 133 -24.72 -2.55 4.40
N ASP A 134 -23.99 -1.74 5.16
CA ASP A 134 -22.80 -1.05 4.64
C ASP A 134 -21.69 -2.04 4.27
N ILE A 135 -21.53 -3.12 5.06
CA ILE A 135 -20.56 -4.18 4.76
C ILE A 135 -20.83 -4.86 3.41
N TYR A 136 -22.10 -5.10 3.09
CA TYR A 136 -22.47 -5.61 1.77
C TYR A 136 -22.05 -4.65 0.66
N ALA A 137 -22.31 -3.36 0.84
CA ALA A 137 -21.98 -2.33 -0.14
C ALA A 137 -20.45 -2.18 -0.35
N VAL A 138 -19.66 -2.25 0.74
CA VAL A 138 -18.18 -2.32 0.67
C VAL A 138 -17.73 -3.58 -0.07
N GLY A 139 -18.32 -4.74 0.25
CA GLY A 139 -18.02 -6.00 -0.42
C GLY A 139 -18.29 -5.96 -1.93
N MET A 140 -19.42 -5.39 -2.34
CA MET A 140 -19.76 -5.20 -3.75
C MET A 140 -18.81 -4.23 -4.46
N THR A 141 -18.36 -3.17 -3.78
CA THR A 141 -17.34 -2.25 -4.30
C THR A 141 -16.01 -2.96 -4.52
N ALA A 142 -15.56 -3.77 -3.57
CA ALA A 142 -14.33 -4.55 -3.69
C ALA A 142 -14.42 -5.64 -4.78
N ILE A 143 -15.58 -6.30 -4.94
CA ILE A 143 -15.81 -7.27 -6.02
C ILE A 143 -15.77 -6.59 -7.39
N GLN A 144 -16.35 -5.39 -7.51
CA GLN A 144 -16.23 -4.60 -8.75
C GLN A 144 -14.76 -4.29 -9.05
N ALA A 145 -13.96 -3.87 -8.07
CA ALA A 145 -12.52 -3.63 -8.29
C ALA A 145 -11.80 -4.91 -8.78
N LEU A 146 -12.04 -6.06 -8.14
CA LEU A 146 -11.41 -7.34 -8.52
C LEU A 146 -11.82 -7.87 -9.89
N THR A 147 -13.06 -7.61 -10.31
CA THR A 147 -13.60 -8.17 -11.55
C THR A 147 -13.51 -7.19 -12.72
N GLY A 148 -13.36 -5.88 -12.43
CA GLY A 148 -13.56 -4.81 -13.40
C GLY A 148 -15.01 -4.71 -13.91
N LEU A 149 -15.97 -5.41 -13.29
CA LEU A 149 -17.36 -5.46 -13.72
C LEU A 149 -18.26 -4.71 -12.72
N PRO A 150 -19.13 -3.79 -13.20
CA PRO A 150 -20.09 -3.13 -12.32
C PRO A 150 -21.11 -4.16 -11.79
N PRO A 151 -21.72 -3.95 -10.61
CA PRO A 151 -22.62 -4.93 -9.99
C PRO A 151 -23.78 -5.43 -10.86
N GLN A 152 -24.24 -4.63 -11.82
CA GLN A 152 -25.35 -5.00 -12.71
C GLN A 152 -24.94 -6.02 -13.80
N GLU A 153 -23.65 -6.18 -14.05
CA GLU A 153 -23.09 -7.16 -14.99
C GLU A 153 -22.67 -8.46 -14.29
N LEU A 154 -22.71 -8.50 -12.95
CA LEU A 154 -22.47 -9.73 -12.19
C LEU A 154 -23.68 -10.64 -12.25
N HIS A 155 -23.43 -11.93 -12.44
CA HIS A 155 -24.48 -12.94 -12.45
C HIS A 155 -25.02 -13.18 -11.04
N ILE A 156 -26.32 -13.39 -10.93
CA ILE A 156 -26.99 -13.76 -9.68
C ILE A 156 -27.51 -15.18 -9.83
N ASP A 157 -27.23 -16.02 -8.84
CA ASP A 157 -27.78 -17.37 -8.78
C ASP A 157 -29.31 -17.32 -8.62
N SER A 158 -30.05 -18.00 -9.49
CA SER A 158 -31.52 -17.86 -9.52
C SER A 158 -32.24 -18.48 -8.32
N PHE A 159 -31.60 -19.37 -7.56
CA PHE A 159 -32.19 -20.07 -6.43
C PHE A 159 -31.83 -19.42 -5.10
N THR A 160 -30.54 -19.16 -4.91
CA THR A 160 -29.99 -18.59 -3.67
C THR A 160 -30.03 -17.06 -3.70
N LEU A 161 -30.08 -16.47 -4.91
CA LEU A 161 -30.02 -15.03 -5.13
C LEU A 161 -28.72 -14.41 -4.58
N GLU A 162 -27.67 -15.23 -4.53
CA GLU A 162 -26.29 -14.84 -4.21
C GLU A 162 -25.57 -14.36 -5.47
N VAL A 163 -24.58 -13.47 -5.30
CA VAL A 163 -23.78 -12.94 -6.40
C VAL A 163 -22.69 -13.94 -6.79
N ILE A 164 -22.65 -14.33 -8.06
CA ILE A 164 -21.65 -15.23 -8.63
C ILE A 164 -20.55 -14.39 -9.30
N TRP A 165 -19.39 -14.28 -8.63
CA TRP A 165 -18.29 -13.43 -9.08
C TRP A 165 -16.91 -14.10 -9.09
N ARG A 166 -16.69 -15.16 -8.29
CA ARG A 166 -15.34 -15.73 -8.08
C ARG A 166 -14.64 -16.16 -9.37
N GLU A 167 -15.37 -16.70 -10.34
CA GLU A 167 -14.82 -17.12 -11.63
C GLU A 167 -14.42 -15.94 -12.55
N LYS A 168 -14.76 -14.71 -12.16
CA LYS A 168 -14.46 -13.48 -12.90
C LYS A 168 -13.25 -12.72 -12.34
N ALA A 169 -12.62 -13.22 -11.27
CA ALA A 169 -11.49 -12.57 -10.62
C ALA A 169 -10.33 -13.55 -10.38
N GLN A 170 -9.09 -13.06 -10.51
CA GLN A 170 -7.92 -13.76 -9.99
C GLN A 170 -7.70 -13.32 -8.55
N VAL A 171 -8.04 -14.18 -7.60
CA VAL A 171 -8.03 -13.84 -6.17
C VAL A 171 -7.70 -15.06 -5.32
N SER A 172 -6.98 -14.87 -4.22
CA SER A 172 -6.72 -15.92 -3.25
C SER A 172 -8.02 -16.45 -2.64
N LYS A 173 -7.99 -17.72 -2.25
CA LYS A 173 -9.13 -18.35 -1.57
C LYS A 173 -9.54 -17.57 -0.30
N ILE A 174 -8.56 -17.04 0.42
CA ILE A 174 -8.78 -16.33 1.69
C ILE A 174 -9.58 -15.04 1.45
N LEU A 175 -9.11 -14.16 0.56
CA LEU A 175 -9.83 -12.93 0.26
C LEU A 175 -11.20 -13.22 -0.37
N ALA A 176 -11.28 -14.25 -1.23
CA ALA A 176 -12.54 -14.66 -1.84
C ALA A 176 -13.57 -15.10 -0.79
N ASP A 177 -13.15 -15.83 0.24
CA ASP A 177 -14.02 -16.27 1.34
C ASP A 177 -14.53 -15.08 2.18
N ILE A 178 -13.65 -14.12 2.49
CA ILE A 178 -14.04 -12.88 3.19
C ILE A 178 -15.04 -12.08 2.36
N LEU A 179 -14.74 -11.80 1.09
CA LEU A 179 -15.63 -11.03 0.22
C LEU A 179 -16.98 -11.72 0.00
N THR A 180 -17.00 -13.04 -0.21
CA THR A 180 -18.26 -13.80 -0.28
C THR A 180 -19.06 -13.68 1.01
N LYS A 181 -18.40 -13.72 2.17
CA LYS A 181 -19.08 -13.52 3.46
C LYS A 181 -19.60 -12.09 3.61
N MET A 182 -18.89 -11.07 3.12
CA MET A 182 -19.34 -9.67 3.15
C MET A 182 -20.60 -9.45 2.32
N VAL A 183 -20.82 -10.18 1.23
CA VAL A 183 -21.94 -9.96 0.30
C VAL A 183 -23.06 -11.01 0.38
N GLN A 184 -23.10 -11.82 1.44
CA GLN A 184 -24.17 -12.80 1.59
C GLN A 184 -25.55 -12.14 1.60
N ARG A 185 -26.50 -12.77 0.91
CA ARG A 185 -27.89 -12.31 0.83
C ARG A 185 -28.53 -12.25 2.22
N ASP A 186 -28.36 -13.30 3.01
CA ASP A 186 -28.84 -13.33 4.40
C ASP A 186 -27.92 -12.51 5.28
N TYR A 187 -28.39 -11.34 5.71
CA TYR A 187 -27.62 -10.43 6.57
C TYR A 187 -27.18 -11.07 7.89
N LYS A 188 -27.81 -12.16 8.35
CA LYS A 188 -27.41 -12.89 9.56
C LYS A 188 -26.14 -13.72 9.37
N GLN A 189 -25.77 -13.98 8.12
CA GLN A 189 -24.57 -14.74 7.76
C GLN A 189 -23.39 -13.83 7.36
N ARG A 190 -23.65 -12.52 7.21
CA ARG A 190 -22.61 -11.50 7.03
C ARG A 190 -21.89 -11.21 8.36
N TYR A 191 -20.76 -10.50 8.25
CA TYR A 191 -20.16 -9.83 9.40
C TYR A 191 -21.13 -8.79 9.98
N THR A 192 -21.08 -8.61 11.30
CA THR A 192 -21.99 -7.71 12.01
C THR A 192 -21.69 -6.24 11.71
N ASP A 193 -20.40 -5.89 11.69
CA ASP A 193 -19.88 -4.53 11.52
C ASP A 193 -18.51 -4.55 10.79
N ALA A 194 -17.89 -3.37 10.66
CA ALA A 194 -16.65 -3.21 9.89
C ALA A 194 -15.43 -3.71 10.67
N GLY A 195 -15.45 -3.56 12.00
CA GLY A 195 -14.42 -4.07 12.90
C GLY A 195 -14.26 -5.59 12.80
N GLU A 196 -15.35 -6.36 12.67
CA GLU A 196 -15.25 -7.80 12.45
C GLU A 196 -14.53 -8.17 11.14
N VAL A 197 -14.77 -7.41 10.05
CA VAL A 197 -14.09 -7.63 8.76
C VAL A 197 -12.60 -7.30 8.87
N LEU A 198 -12.25 -6.16 9.47
CA LEU A 198 -10.85 -5.76 9.70
C LEU A 198 -10.10 -6.80 10.53
N GLN A 199 -10.73 -7.35 11.56
CA GLN A 199 -10.14 -8.41 12.37
C GLN A 199 -9.86 -9.67 11.56
N ASP A 200 -10.75 -10.06 10.64
CA ASP A 200 -10.59 -11.26 9.82
C ASP A 200 -9.50 -11.07 8.76
N LEU A 201 -9.44 -9.89 8.11
CA LEU A 201 -8.35 -9.50 7.22
C LEU A 201 -6.98 -9.56 7.93
N LYS A 202 -6.93 -9.07 9.18
CA LYS A 202 -5.72 -9.09 10.00
C LYS A 202 -5.31 -10.50 10.41
N LYS A 203 -6.25 -11.31 10.93
CA LYS A 203 -6.00 -12.70 11.35
C LYS A 203 -5.55 -13.59 10.19
N SER A 204 -6.03 -13.28 8.98
CA SER A 204 -5.68 -13.98 7.75
C SER A 204 -4.30 -13.59 7.20
N GLY A 205 -3.62 -12.60 7.78
CA GLY A 205 -2.31 -12.10 7.31
C GLY A 205 -2.38 -11.22 6.06
N LEU A 206 -3.56 -10.92 5.54
CA LEU A 206 -3.73 -10.15 4.30
C LEU A 206 -3.26 -8.69 4.45
N LEU A 207 -3.43 -8.10 5.64
CA LEU A 207 -2.96 -6.73 5.91
C LEU A 207 -1.43 -6.64 6.07
N SER A 208 -0.76 -7.73 6.47
CA SER A 208 0.71 -7.76 6.53
C SER A 208 1.38 -7.89 5.15
N LEU A 209 0.66 -8.37 4.13
CA LEU A 209 1.18 -8.52 2.77
C LEU A 209 1.31 -7.18 2.02
N ILE A 210 0.52 -6.15 2.36
CA ILE A 210 0.52 -4.86 1.63
C ILE A 210 1.78 -4.02 1.88
N ILE A 211 2.49 -4.24 2.99
CA ILE A 211 3.78 -3.59 3.28
C ILE A 211 4.87 -4.06 2.30
N THR A 212 4.62 -5.09 1.48
CA THR A 212 5.55 -5.50 0.42
C THR A 212 5.43 -4.71 -0.89
N THR A 213 4.51 -3.73 -0.96
CA THR A 213 4.42 -2.84 -2.13
C THR A 213 5.75 -2.09 -2.31
N SER A 214 6.29 -2.17 -3.52
CA SER A 214 7.56 -1.52 -3.90
C SER A 214 7.43 -0.02 -3.65
N LEU A 215 8.09 0.44 -2.59
CA LEU A 215 8.21 1.85 -2.25
C LEU A 215 9.28 2.49 -3.13
N LYS A 216 8.99 3.67 -3.66
CA LYS A 216 9.94 4.48 -4.42
C LYS A 216 10.23 5.80 -3.70
N PRO A 217 11.50 6.25 -3.63
CA PRO A 217 11.84 7.50 -3.00
C PRO A 217 11.22 8.66 -3.80
N ILE A 218 10.62 9.60 -3.08
CA ILE A 218 10.11 10.87 -3.63
C ILE A 218 10.82 12.03 -2.95
N LYS A 219 11.07 13.12 -3.68
CA LYS A 219 11.64 14.35 -3.13
C LYS A 219 10.62 15.49 -3.17
N ILE A 220 10.26 16.02 -2.02
CA ILE A 220 9.33 17.15 -1.86
C ILE A 220 10.00 18.18 -0.94
N ASN A 221 10.03 19.45 -1.33
CA ASN A 221 10.62 20.55 -0.55
C ASN A 221 12.04 20.23 -0.02
N HIS A 222 12.90 19.68 -0.88
CA HIS A 222 14.28 19.28 -0.58
C HIS A 222 14.45 18.12 0.42
N LYS A 223 13.36 17.50 0.88
CA LYS A 223 13.37 16.33 1.74
C LYS A 223 12.88 15.11 0.98
N TYR A 224 13.41 13.94 1.35
CA TYR A 224 13.01 12.67 0.79
C TYR A 224 12.04 11.94 1.72
N GLY A 225 11.04 11.31 1.09
CA GLY A 225 10.11 10.35 1.67
C GLY A 225 9.95 9.19 0.69
N TYR A 226 8.89 8.39 0.86
CA TYR A 226 8.61 7.27 -0.02
C TYR A 226 7.15 7.24 -0.43
N ILE A 227 6.92 6.91 -1.69
CA ILE A 227 5.61 6.66 -2.27
C ILE A 227 5.43 5.20 -2.63
N ASP A 228 4.19 4.72 -2.64
CA ASP A 228 3.87 3.44 -3.25
C ASP A 228 3.64 3.56 -4.76
N ARG A 229 3.26 2.43 -5.40
CA ARG A 229 2.99 2.34 -6.84
C ARG A 229 1.81 3.20 -7.31
N MET A 230 0.92 3.59 -6.41
CA MET A 230 -0.20 4.48 -6.71
C MET A 230 0.18 5.96 -6.53
N GLY A 231 1.42 6.25 -6.15
CA GLY A 231 1.89 7.61 -5.90
C GLY A 231 1.57 8.15 -4.50
N ARG A 232 1.06 7.30 -3.59
CA ARG A 232 0.71 7.72 -2.22
C ARG A 232 1.95 7.82 -1.37
N VAL A 233 2.08 8.91 -0.62
CA VAL A 233 3.18 9.08 0.35
C VAL A 233 2.97 8.13 1.54
N VAL A 234 3.78 7.07 1.62
CA VAL A 234 3.79 6.09 2.72
C VAL A 234 4.70 6.55 3.85
N ILE A 235 5.88 7.08 3.50
CA ILE A 235 6.81 7.67 4.46
C ILE A 235 6.93 9.16 4.13
N PRO A 236 6.45 10.06 5.00
CA PRO A 236 6.49 11.49 4.74
C PRO A 236 7.92 12.01 4.48
N PRO A 237 8.08 13.03 3.61
CA PRO A 237 9.37 13.66 3.36
C PRO A 237 10.01 14.20 4.64
N GLN A 238 11.09 13.58 5.09
CA GLN A 238 11.80 13.94 6.32
C GLN A 238 13.32 13.77 6.22
N PHE A 239 13.80 12.94 5.29
CA PHE A 239 15.22 12.62 5.14
C PHE A 239 15.93 13.61 4.23
N ASN A 240 17.24 13.83 4.47
CA ASN A 240 18.08 14.62 3.58
C ASN A 240 18.37 13.90 2.25
N TYR A 241 18.36 12.56 2.27
CA TYR A 241 18.49 11.66 1.14
C TYR A 241 17.82 10.33 1.47
N ALA A 242 17.35 9.61 0.46
CA ALA A 242 16.75 8.28 0.55
C ALA A 242 17.06 7.51 -0.74
N ALA A 243 17.55 6.27 -0.59
CA ALA A 243 17.79 5.34 -1.69
C ALA A 243 16.55 4.46 -1.96
N ASP A 244 16.63 3.52 -2.91
CA ASP A 244 15.59 2.51 -3.07
C ASP A 244 15.66 1.50 -1.90
N PHE A 245 14.56 0.77 -1.67
CA PHE A 245 14.59 -0.37 -0.75
C PHE A 245 15.30 -1.55 -1.42
N SER A 246 16.34 -2.08 -0.76
CA SER A 246 17.00 -3.33 -1.10
C SER A 246 17.01 -4.25 0.11
N GLU A 247 16.66 -5.52 -0.10
CA GLU A 247 16.61 -6.53 0.97
C GLU A 247 15.88 -6.07 2.25
N GLU A 248 14.70 -5.45 2.07
CA GLU A 248 13.81 -4.92 3.11
C GLU A 248 14.25 -3.62 3.82
N LEU A 249 15.46 -3.12 3.56
CA LEU A 249 15.98 -1.88 4.15
C LEU A 249 16.29 -0.83 3.08
N ALA A 250 16.21 0.45 3.45
CA ALA A 250 16.65 1.54 2.59
C ALA A 250 17.63 2.45 3.31
N VAL A 251 18.66 2.89 2.58
CA VAL A 251 19.61 3.89 3.05
C VAL A 251 18.92 5.24 3.14
N VAL A 252 19.07 5.91 4.28
CA VAL A 252 18.60 7.30 4.47
C VAL A 252 19.68 8.16 5.10
N LYS A 253 19.71 9.43 4.71
CA LYS A 253 20.57 10.45 5.33
C LYS A 253 19.75 11.33 6.26
N ILE A 254 20.21 11.49 7.49
CA ILE A 254 19.62 12.41 8.48
C ILE A 254 20.72 13.33 9.00
N GLY A 255 20.58 14.63 8.74
CA GLY A 255 21.66 15.57 8.97
C GLY A 255 22.84 15.28 8.05
N LYS A 256 23.97 14.86 8.62
CA LYS A 256 25.21 14.56 7.87
C LYS A 256 25.52 13.07 7.75
N LYS A 257 24.89 12.21 8.54
CA LYS A 257 25.21 10.79 8.63
C LYS A 257 24.12 9.94 7.97
N PHE A 258 24.51 8.75 7.53
CA PHE A 258 23.65 7.75 6.93
C PHE A 258 23.29 6.65 7.93
N GLY A 259 22.07 6.14 7.80
CA GLY A 259 21.51 5.01 8.53
C GLY A 259 20.49 4.27 7.67
N TYR A 260 19.70 3.38 8.27
CA TYR A 260 18.80 2.51 7.53
C TYR A 260 17.41 2.46 8.17
N ILE A 261 16.38 2.44 7.33
CA ILE A 261 14.98 2.31 7.73
C ILE A 261 14.34 1.05 7.16
N ASP A 262 13.29 0.57 7.82
CA ASP A 262 12.37 -0.42 7.26
C ASP A 262 11.27 0.24 6.40
N LYS A 263 10.42 -0.59 5.77
CA LYS A 263 9.30 -0.14 4.91
C LYS A 263 8.22 0.64 5.64
N THR A 264 8.23 0.66 6.97
CA THR A 264 7.34 1.52 7.79
C THR A 264 7.94 2.91 8.02
N GLY A 265 9.20 3.13 7.62
CA GLY A 265 9.95 4.36 7.88
C GLY A 265 10.64 4.39 9.24
N LYS A 266 10.62 3.29 10.00
CA LYS A 266 11.27 3.19 11.30
C LYS A 266 12.77 2.95 11.11
N LEU A 267 13.59 3.67 11.88
CA LEU A 267 15.03 3.45 11.92
C LEU A 267 15.34 2.06 12.48
N VAL A 268 16.01 1.25 11.66
CA VAL A 268 16.58 -0.05 12.04
C VAL A 268 18.03 0.13 12.48
N ILE A 269 18.79 0.94 11.73
CA ILE A 269 20.16 1.31 12.06
C ILE A 269 20.21 2.83 12.15
N SER A 270 20.60 3.33 13.32
CA SER A 270 20.65 4.77 13.56
C SER A 270 21.70 5.46 12.67
N PRO A 271 21.48 6.71 12.24
CA PRO A 271 22.44 7.43 11.41
C PRO A 271 23.79 7.59 12.12
N GLN A 272 24.84 6.96 11.57
CA GLN A 272 26.18 6.97 12.16
C GLN A 272 27.32 6.91 11.13
N PHE A 273 27.03 6.52 9.88
CA PHE A 273 28.03 6.35 8.83
C PHE A 273 28.24 7.63 8.03
N ASP A 274 29.46 7.88 7.56
CA ASP A 274 29.77 9.02 6.69
C ASP A 274 29.19 8.84 5.28
N ASP A 275 29.18 7.59 4.81
CA ASP A 275 28.49 7.15 3.61
C ASP A 275 27.97 5.70 3.77
N ALA A 276 26.99 5.32 2.96
CA ALA A 276 26.38 3.99 3.03
C ALA A 276 25.70 3.62 1.70
N TRP A 277 25.81 2.34 1.34
CA TRP A 277 25.19 1.76 0.14
C TRP A 277 24.06 0.79 0.51
N GLU A 278 23.26 0.41 -0.47
CA GLU A 278 22.18 -0.56 -0.31
C GLU A 278 22.73 -1.94 0.09
N PHE A 279 21.91 -2.75 0.75
CA PHE A 279 22.25 -4.15 1.02
C PHE A 279 22.33 -4.94 -0.29
N SER A 280 23.38 -5.75 -0.41
CA SER A 280 23.56 -6.74 -1.47
C SER A 280 24.16 -8.00 -0.86
N GLU A 281 23.47 -9.12 -1.07
CA GLU A 281 23.84 -10.42 -0.52
C GLU A 281 24.04 -10.41 1.01
N GLU A 282 23.08 -9.81 1.73
CA GLU A 282 23.01 -9.71 3.20
C GLU A 282 24.01 -8.73 3.86
N LEU A 283 24.89 -8.08 3.10
CA LEU A 283 25.86 -7.11 3.60
C LEU A 283 25.68 -5.74 2.93
N ALA A 284 25.93 -4.67 3.68
CA ALA A 284 25.96 -3.32 3.15
C ALA A 284 27.33 -2.67 3.36
N LEU A 285 27.80 -1.99 2.33
CA LEU A 285 29.04 -1.22 2.33
C LEU A 285 28.81 0.12 3.06
N VAL A 286 29.68 0.43 4.02
CA VAL A 286 29.60 1.66 4.82
C VAL A 286 30.97 2.32 4.96
N ASN A 287 30.98 3.65 4.97
CA ASN A 287 32.17 4.45 5.22
C ASN A 287 32.16 5.03 6.65
N ILE A 288 33.28 4.89 7.34
CA ILE A 288 33.52 5.46 8.66
C ILE A 288 34.94 6.04 8.67
N ASP A 289 35.06 7.33 8.96
CA ASP A 289 36.36 8.02 9.04
C ASP A 289 37.26 7.77 7.81
N ASP A 290 36.69 7.94 6.61
CA ASP A 290 37.34 7.81 5.29
C ASP A 290 37.82 6.39 4.94
N LYS A 291 37.35 5.36 5.65
CA LYS A 291 37.61 3.95 5.32
C LYS A 291 36.32 3.17 5.10
N TRP A 292 36.37 2.22 4.18
CA TRP A 292 35.23 1.36 3.84
C TRP A 292 35.27 0.02 4.58
N GLY A 293 34.10 -0.41 5.04
CA GLY A 293 33.85 -1.70 5.68
C GLY A 293 32.41 -2.18 5.42
N TYR A 294 32.01 -3.28 6.05
CA TYR A 294 30.72 -3.92 5.77
C TYR A 294 29.96 -4.25 7.04
N ILE A 295 28.65 -4.03 7.01
CA ILE A 295 27.72 -4.33 8.10
C ILE A 295 26.67 -5.37 7.68
N ASP A 296 26.11 -6.06 8.67
CA ASP A 296 24.89 -6.85 8.50
C ASP A 296 23.62 -5.99 8.67
N LYS A 297 22.44 -6.61 8.46
CA LYS A 297 21.11 -5.97 8.60
C LYS A 297 20.80 -5.47 10.03
N THR A 298 21.58 -5.87 11.04
CA THR A 298 21.46 -5.35 12.41
C THR A 298 22.32 -4.11 12.64
N GLY A 299 23.18 -3.76 11.68
CA GLY A 299 24.15 -2.67 11.79
C GLY A 299 25.46 -3.09 12.44
N LYS A 300 25.67 -4.40 12.67
CA LYS A 300 26.91 -4.91 13.23
C LYS A 300 27.98 -4.95 12.13
N LEU A 301 29.16 -4.43 12.43
CA LEU A 301 30.33 -4.56 11.57
C LEU A 301 30.74 -6.04 11.43
N ILE A 302 30.65 -6.55 10.22
CA ILE A 302 31.16 -7.88 9.83
C ILE A 302 32.60 -7.74 9.38
N ILE A 303 32.90 -6.70 8.61
CA ILE A 303 34.24 -6.36 8.16
C ILE A 303 34.52 -4.94 8.63
N SER A 304 35.52 -4.77 9.48
CA SER A 304 35.87 -3.45 10.02
C SER A 304 36.34 -2.51 8.91
N PRO A 305 36.06 -1.20 9.00
CA PRO A 305 36.53 -0.23 8.02
C PRO A 305 38.06 -0.27 7.90
N GLN A 306 38.56 -0.57 6.71
CA GLN A 306 40.00 -0.68 6.46
C GLN A 306 40.41 -0.43 5.00
N PHE A 307 39.47 -0.52 4.06
CA PHE A 307 39.74 -0.37 2.62
C PHE A 307 39.71 1.10 2.19
N ASP A 308 40.56 1.46 1.23
CA ASP A 308 40.61 2.80 0.63
C ASP A 308 39.36 3.06 -0.22
N ASP A 309 38.95 2.06 -0.99
CA ASP A 309 37.70 2.01 -1.74
C ASP A 309 37.15 0.58 -1.76
N ALA A 310 35.86 0.42 -2.05
CA ALA A 310 35.19 -0.88 -2.05
C ALA A 310 33.85 -0.84 -2.78
N TRP A 311 33.37 -2.00 -3.22
CA TRP A 311 32.09 -2.14 -3.93
C TRP A 311 31.21 -3.22 -3.28
N GLN A 312 29.92 -3.26 -3.65
CA GLN A 312 28.98 -4.24 -3.11
C GLN A 312 29.40 -5.68 -3.47
N PHE A 313 28.93 -6.64 -2.68
CA PHE A 313 29.08 -8.06 -3.01
C PHE A 313 28.27 -8.42 -4.26
N SER A 314 28.91 -9.16 -5.15
CA SER A 314 28.34 -9.76 -6.36
C SER A 314 28.93 -11.15 -6.55
N GLU A 315 28.06 -12.14 -6.57
CA GLU A 315 28.39 -13.56 -6.62
C GLU A 315 29.38 -14.02 -5.53
N GLU A 316 29.13 -13.61 -4.29
CA GLU A 316 29.88 -13.91 -3.06
C GLU A 316 31.25 -13.22 -2.91
N LEU A 317 31.65 -12.36 -3.85
CA LEU A 317 32.90 -11.59 -3.79
C LEU A 317 32.63 -10.08 -3.91
N ALA A 318 33.48 -9.28 -3.27
CA ALA A 318 33.48 -7.83 -3.42
C ALA A 318 34.89 -7.35 -3.78
N ARG A 319 34.99 -6.41 -4.74
CA ARG A 319 36.26 -5.75 -5.02
C ARG A 319 36.58 -4.70 -3.96
N VAL A 320 37.82 -4.65 -3.53
CA VAL A 320 38.33 -3.71 -2.54
C VAL A 320 39.67 -3.16 -2.97
N GLU A 321 39.91 -1.90 -2.65
CA GLU A 321 41.17 -1.20 -2.91
C GLU A 321 41.98 -1.08 -1.61
N ILE A 322 43.26 -1.46 -1.73
CA ILE A 322 44.27 -1.34 -0.66
C ILE A 322 45.56 -0.85 -1.32
N ASP A 323 46.10 0.27 -0.86
CA ASP A 323 47.36 0.84 -1.35
C ASP A 323 47.36 1.02 -2.90
N ASP A 324 46.30 1.66 -3.43
CA ASP A 324 46.09 1.96 -4.87
C ASP A 324 45.99 0.72 -5.78
N LYS A 325 45.64 -0.45 -5.23
CA LYS A 325 45.45 -1.69 -5.99
C LYS A 325 44.14 -2.37 -5.63
N TRP A 326 43.46 -2.87 -6.65
CA TRP A 326 42.24 -3.65 -6.50
C TRP A 326 42.55 -5.14 -6.29
N GLY A 327 41.82 -5.72 -5.34
CA GLY A 327 41.74 -7.15 -5.05
C GLY A 327 40.29 -7.55 -4.72
N TYR A 328 40.08 -8.78 -4.26
CA TYR A 328 38.75 -9.29 -3.94
C TYR A 328 38.72 -10.01 -2.59
N ILE A 329 37.65 -9.77 -1.84
CA ILE A 329 37.37 -10.39 -0.54
C ILE A 329 36.11 -11.25 -0.58
N ASP A 330 36.03 -12.24 0.31
CA ASP A 330 34.80 -12.94 0.62
C ASP A 330 33.97 -12.21 1.69
N LYS A 331 32.76 -12.73 1.99
CA LYS A 331 31.84 -12.17 3.00
C LYS A 331 32.37 -12.16 4.44
N THR A 332 33.49 -12.86 4.70
CA THR A 332 34.19 -12.79 6.00
C THR A 332 35.25 -11.69 6.05
N GLY A 333 35.50 -11.03 4.92
CA GLY A 333 36.55 -10.02 4.75
C GLY A 333 37.91 -10.61 4.44
N LYS A 334 38.00 -11.92 4.17
CA LYS A 334 39.26 -12.56 3.81
C LYS A 334 39.56 -12.30 2.34
N LEU A 335 40.80 -11.89 2.05
CA LEU A 335 41.29 -11.76 0.69
C LEU A 335 41.26 -13.12 -0.02
N VAL A 336 40.48 -13.19 -1.09
CA VAL A 336 40.43 -14.33 -2.03
C VAL A 336 41.43 -14.09 -3.16
N ILE A 337 41.51 -12.85 -3.66
CA ILE A 337 42.48 -12.43 -4.66
C ILE A 337 43.20 -11.21 -4.09
N SER A 338 44.52 -11.30 -3.93
CA SER A 338 45.32 -10.22 -3.37
C SER A 338 45.26 -8.97 -4.25
N PRO A 339 45.32 -7.76 -3.65
CA PRO A 339 45.38 -6.50 -4.39
C PRO A 339 46.56 -6.50 -5.36
N GLN A 340 46.27 -6.37 -6.65
CA GLN A 340 47.29 -6.35 -7.71
C GLN A 340 46.83 -5.67 -9.01
N PHE A 341 45.54 -5.40 -9.15
CA PHE A 341 44.97 -4.81 -10.36
C PHE A 341 44.92 -3.29 -10.26
N ASP A 342 45.16 -2.59 -11.37
CA ASP A 342 44.99 -1.14 -11.47
C ASP A 342 43.51 -0.75 -11.54
N GLU A 343 42.68 -1.59 -12.18
CA GLU A 343 41.23 -1.46 -12.26
C GLU A 343 40.58 -2.85 -12.19
N ALA A 344 39.37 -2.94 -11.66
CA ALA A 344 38.63 -4.18 -11.50
C ALA A 344 37.11 -3.95 -11.62
N GLU A 345 36.40 -4.84 -12.30
CA GLU A 345 34.94 -4.90 -12.34
C GLU A 345 34.38 -5.90 -11.31
N ASP A 346 33.06 -5.88 -11.08
CA ASP A 346 32.41 -6.86 -10.21
C ASP A 346 32.30 -8.22 -10.93
N PHE A 347 32.24 -9.30 -10.17
CA PHE A 347 31.98 -10.62 -10.78
C PHE A 347 30.57 -10.69 -11.35
N SER A 348 30.48 -11.23 -12.58
CA SER A 348 29.24 -11.54 -13.27
C SER A 348 29.48 -12.72 -14.21
N GLN A 349 28.61 -13.73 -14.15
CA GLN A 349 28.78 -15.00 -14.87
C GLN A 349 30.12 -15.66 -14.55
N GLU A 350 30.51 -15.66 -13.27
CA GLU A 350 31.76 -16.22 -12.74
C GLU A 350 33.06 -15.56 -13.25
N LEU A 351 32.96 -14.43 -13.96
CA LEU A 351 34.10 -13.69 -14.50
C LEU A 351 34.10 -12.24 -14.03
N ALA A 352 35.30 -11.66 -13.90
CA ALA A 352 35.48 -10.22 -13.70
C ALA A 352 36.54 -9.69 -14.66
N TRP A 353 36.30 -8.51 -15.25
CA TRP A 353 37.31 -7.79 -16.02
C TRP A 353 38.29 -7.11 -15.06
N VAL A 354 39.58 -7.16 -15.38
CA VAL A 354 40.65 -6.53 -14.62
C VAL A 354 41.70 -5.93 -15.53
N LYS A 355 42.42 -4.93 -15.02
CA LYS A 355 43.52 -4.27 -15.73
C LYS A 355 44.81 -4.31 -14.93
N ILE A 356 45.92 -4.60 -15.62
CA ILE A 356 47.29 -4.52 -15.09
C ILE A 356 48.16 -3.80 -16.12
N GLY A 357 48.54 -2.56 -15.82
CA GLY A 357 49.16 -1.64 -16.77
C GLY A 357 48.26 -1.43 -17.99
N GLU A 358 48.79 -1.77 -19.17
CA GLU A 358 48.06 -1.70 -20.46
C GLU A 358 47.32 -3.00 -20.80
N GLN A 359 47.39 -4.03 -19.95
CA GLN A 359 46.76 -5.33 -20.22
C GLN A 359 45.38 -5.42 -19.57
N GLU A 360 44.38 -5.70 -20.39
CA GLU A 360 43.01 -6.00 -19.98
C GLU A 360 42.76 -7.50 -20.10
N ARG A 361 42.20 -8.11 -19.05
CA ARG A 361 41.93 -9.56 -19.01
C ARG A 361 40.67 -9.86 -18.20
N TYR A 362 40.12 -11.05 -18.42
CA TYR A 362 39.12 -11.62 -17.51
C TYR A 362 39.79 -12.59 -16.53
N ILE A 363 39.28 -12.64 -15.31
CA ILE A 363 39.68 -13.59 -14.28
C ILE A 363 38.48 -14.41 -13.79
N ASP A 364 38.72 -15.65 -13.38
CA ASP A 364 37.75 -16.43 -12.60
C ASP A 364 37.78 -16.03 -11.10
N LYS A 365 36.87 -16.59 -10.30
CA LYS A 365 36.76 -16.34 -8.85
C LYS A 365 37.99 -16.76 -8.02
N THR A 366 38.92 -17.50 -8.62
CA THR A 366 40.21 -17.85 -7.98
C THR A 366 41.33 -16.89 -8.37
N GLY A 367 41.06 -15.93 -9.26
CA GLY A 367 42.03 -14.99 -9.79
C GLY A 367 42.84 -15.53 -10.97
N ARG A 368 42.44 -16.66 -11.59
CA ARG A 368 43.13 -17.17 -12.78
C ARG A 368 42.64 -16.43 -14.02
N PHE A 369 43.58 -15.98 -14.85
CA PHE A 369 43.25 -15.37 -16.13
C PHE A 369 42.60 -16.36 -17.08
N ILE A 370 41.50 -15.94 -17.69
CA ILE A 370 40.75 -16.67 -18.72
C ILE A 370 41.09 -16.08 -20.09
N TYR A 371 41.28 -16.95 -21.08
CA TYR A 371 41.75 -16.63 -22.44
C TYR A 371 40.63 -16.76 -23.47
#